data_AF-A0A9P6ZF16-F1
#
_entry.id   AF-A0A9P6ZF16-F1
#
_cell.length_a   1.000
_cell.length_b   1.000
_cell.length_c   1.000
_cell.angle_alpha   90.00
_cell.angle_beta   90.00
_cell.angle_gamma   90.00
#
_symmetry.space_group_name_H-M   'P 1'
#
loop_
_entity.id
_entity.type
_entity.pdbx_description
1 polymer ?
#
loop_
_entity_poly.entity_id
_entity_poly.type
_entity_poly.pdbx_seq_one_letter_code
_entity_poly.pdbx_strand_id
1 'polypeptide(L)'
;MKQELLNKDLIEEDVVEEFARQLEEVVHIEDEDNDSFFGYQQLPQDEEDGWEPLESDNEEEEETQGPLNIRLDSSQKIDAETSDLIKAIMSKIEISNVPEWAKSIPESSWMPNVQNH
;
A
#
# COMPACT_ATOMS: atom_id res chain seq x y z
N MET A 1 -22.35 23.73 35.62
CA MET A 1 -22.04 23.28 34.24
C MET A 1 -20.94 24.10 33.54
N LYS A 2 -20.02 24.79 34.24
CA LYS A 2 -18.86 25.45 33.59
C LYS A 2 -17.50 24.83 33.92
N GLN A 3 -17.45 23.88 34.87
CA GLN A 3 -16.18 23.29 35.32
C GLN A 3 -15.79 22.01 34.58
N GLU A 4 -16.68 21.46 33.75
CA GLU A 4 -16.46 20.20 33.05
C GLU A 4 -15.82 20.38 31.66
N LEU A 5 -15.93 21.59 31.09
CA LEU A 5 -15.34 21.93 29.79
C LEU A 5 -13.88 22.37 29.91
N LEU A 6 -13.49 23.00 31.02
CA LEU A 6 -12.12 23.47 31.23
C LEU A 6 -11.13 22.30 31.42
N ASN A 7 -11.60 21.15 31.91
CA ASN A 7 -10.75 19.98 32.15
C ASN A 7 -10.47 19.16 30.89
N LYS A 8 -11.27 19.26 29.82
CA LYS A 8 -11.03 18.46 28.61
C LYS A 8 -9.92 19.05 27.74
N ASP A 9 -9.93 20.37 27.56
CA ASP A 9 -8.89 21.07 26.78
C ASP A 9 -7.50 20.90 27.43
N LEU A 10 -7.43 20.94 28.76
CA LEU A 10 -6.19 20.73 29.53
C LEU A 10 -5.66 19.29 29.46
N ILE A 11 -6.52 18.28 29.27
CA ILE A 11 -6.11 16.87 29.17
C ILE A 11 -5.68 16.53 27.74
N GLU A 12 -6.33 17.11 26.72
CA GLU A 12 -5.97 16.87 25.32
C GLU A 12 -4.63 17.53 24.95
N GLU A 13 -4.34 18.72 25.47
CA GLU A 13 -3.07 19.40 25.24
C GLU A 13 -1.88 18.61 25.84
N ASP A 14 -2.05 18.06 27.04
CA ASP A 14 -1.04 17.26 27.75
C ASP A 14 -0.75 15.92 27.02
N VAL A 15 -1.76 15.30 26.42
CA VAL A 15 -1.60 14.07 25.62
C VAL A 15 -0.89 14.34 24.29
N VAL A 16 -1.19 15.46 23.63
CA VAL A 16 -0.55 15.84 22.37
C VAL A 16 0.91 16.24 22.61
N GLU A 17 1.18 16.97 23.68
CA GLU A 17 2.54 17.38 24.04
C GLU A 17 3.39 16.17 24.45
N GLU A 18 2.84 15.23 25.20
CA GLU A 18 3.50 13.97 25.55
C GLU A 18 3.78 13.10 24.31
N PHE A 19 2.83 13.02 23.37
CA PHE A 19 3.04 12.29 22.11
C PHE A 19 4.12 12.95 21.24
N ALA A 20 4.17 14.29 21.18
CA ALA A 20 5.23 15.01 20.46
C ALA A 20 6.61 14.77 21.10
N ARG A 21 6.68 14.76 22.43
CA ARG A 21 7.91 14.49 23.19
C ARG A 21 8.41 13.06 22.98
N GLN A 22 7.49 12.09 22.90
CA GLN A 22 7.80 10.69 22.57
C GLN A 22 8.33 10.53 21.14
N LEU A 23 7.79 11.28 20.16
CA LEU A 23 8.33 11.27 18.81
C LEU A 23 9.74 11.87 18.74
N GLU A 24 10.01 12.93 19.50
CA GLU A 24 11.34 13.53 19.58
C GLU A 24 12.36 12.58 20.24
N GLU A 25 11.95 11.80 21.25
CA GLU A 25 12.77 10.75 21.85
C GLU A 25 13.06 9.59 20.88
N VAL A 26 12.07 9.15 20.09
CA VAL A 26 12.22 8.06 19.12
C VAL A 26 12.97 8.51 17.85
N VAL A 27 12.94 9.81 17.52
CA VAL A 27 13.66 10.42 16.38
C VAL A 27 15.01 10.99 16.85
N HIS A 28 15.66 10.39 17.84
CA HIS A 28 17.11 10.49 17.98
C HIS A 28 17.75 9.58 16.93
N ILE A 29 17.78 10.07 15.69
CA ILE A 29 18.65 9.55 14.65
C ILE A 29 20.03 10.13 14.96
N GLU A 30 20.72 9.55 15.94
CA GLU A 30 22.16 9.72 16.05
C GLU A 30 22.73 9.07 14.78
N ASP A 31 23.11 9.93 13.83
CA ASP A 31 23.90 9.58 12.66
C ASP A 31 25.27 9.05 13.12
N GLU A 32 25.34 7.79 13.52
CA GLU A 32 26.54 6.96 13.53
C GLU A 32 26.10 5.51 13.80
N ASP A 33 26.22 4.65 12.79
CA ASP A 33 26.00 3.20 12.85
C ASP A 33 24.53 2.72 12.99
N ASN A 34 23.68 3.09 12.03
CA ASN A 34 22.40 2.40 11.80
C ASN A 34 22.61 1.02 11.16
N ASP A 35 23.32 0.15 11.87
CA ASP A 35 23.39 -1.27 11.55
C ASP A 35 22.10 -1.96 11.99
N SER A 36 21.25 -2.25 11.00
CA SER A 36 20.30 -3.37 11.03
C SER A 36 19.22 -3.37 12.14
N PHE A 37 18.38 -2.34 12.21
CA PHE A 37 17.08 -2.49 12.90
C PHE A 37 16.01 -3.15 12.00
N PHE A 38 16.07 -2.97 10.69
CA PHE A 38 15.21 -3.68 9.74
C PHE A 38 16.03 -4.76 9.02
N GLY A 39 15.58 -6.01 9.10
CA GLY A 39 16.26 -7.21 8.58
C GLY A 39 16.34 -7.30 7.05
N TYR A 40 16.60 -6.20 6.37
CA TYR A 40 17.01 -6.22 4.97
C TYR A 40 18.40 -6.82 4.89
N GLN A 41 18.47 -8.05 4.41
CA GLN A 41 19.73 -8.67 4.04
C GLN A 41 20.33 -7.84 2.90
N GLN A 42 21.42 -7.13 3.18
CA GLN A 42 22.19 -6.47 2.13
C GLN A 42 22.70 -7.54 1.18
N LEU A 43 22.32 -7.46 -0.09
CA LEU A 43 22.93 -8.26 -1.13
C LEU A 43 24.42 -7.88 -1.21
N PRO A 44 25.33 -8.85 -1.44
CA PRO A 44 26.74 -8.54 -1.67
C PRO A 44 26.84 -7.45 -2.74
N GLN A 45 27.37 -6.29 -2.36
CA GLN A 45 27.78 -5.29 -3.33
C GLN A 45 29.18 -5.70 -3.77
N ASP A 46 29.24 -6.44 -4.86
CA ASP A 46 30.51 -6.74 -5.50
C ASP A 46 31.06 -5.42 -6.05
N GLU A 47 32.04 -4.87 -5.35
CA GLU A 47 32.80 -3.70 -5.78
C GLU A 47 33.70 -4.07 -6.96
N GLU A 48 33.15 -4.21 -8.17
CA GLU A 48 33.95 -4.24 -9.38
C GLU A 48 33.20 -3.56 -10.54
N ASP A 49 33.77 -2.44 -11.00
CA ASP A 49 33.42 -1.77 -12.25
C ASP A 49 33.25 -2.78 -13.39
N GLY A 50 32.00 -3.06 -13.77
CA GLY A 50 31.73 -4.04 -14.81
C GLY A 50 30.26 -4.06 -15.20
N TRP A 51 29.75 -2.99 -15.81
CA TRP A 51 28.60 -3.14 -16.70
C TRP A 51 29.06 -3.93 -17.93
N GLU A 52 29.22 -5.24 -17.80
CA GLU A 52 29.21 -6.13 -18.95
C GLU A 52 27.79 -6.15 -19.49
N PRO A 53 27.56 -5.86 -20.78
CA PRO A 53 26.28 -6.12 -21.39
C PRO A 53 26.00 -7.61 -21.21
N LEU A 54 24.93 -7.95 -20.48
CA LEU A 54 24.41 -9.31 -20.47
C LEU A 54 24.15 -9.67 -21.93
N GLU A 55 24.98 -10.55 -22.50
CA GLU A 55 24.61 -11.21 -23.74
C GLU A 55 23.28 -11.91 -23.44
N SER A 56 22.24 -11.36 -24.04
CA SER A 56 20.87 -11.84 -23.97
C SER A 56 20.79 -13.18 -24.69
N ASP A 57 21.35 -14.22 -24.08
CA ASP A 57 21.28 -15.60 -24.55
C ASP A 57 20.62 -16.50 -23.49
N ASN A 58 19.78 -15.91 -22.64
CA ASN A 58 18.85 -16.66 -21.81
C ASN A 58 17.43 -16.13 -22.06
N GLU A 59 16.81 -16.67 -23.10
CA GLU A 59 15.36 -16.61 -23.36
C GLU A 59 14.60 -17.39 -22.27
N GLU A 60 14.76 -17.02 -21.00
CA GLU A 60 13.79 -17.39 -19.98
C GLU A 60 12.53 -16.55 -20.26
N GLU A 61 11.66 -17.12 -21.09
CA GLU A 61 10.28 -16.68 -21.26
C GLU A 61 9.68 -16.49 -19.86
N GLU A 62 9.56 -15.25 -19.40
CA GLU A 62 8.75 -14.95 -18.21
C GLU A 62 7.36 -15.52 -18.48
N GLU A 63 6.99 -16.60 -17.76
CA GLU A 63 5.65 -17.16 -17.81
C GLU A 63 4.68 -16.06 -17.38
N THR A 64 4.09 -15.36 -18.35
CA THR A 64 3.05 -14.37 -18.09
C THR A 64 1.91 -15.12 -17.42
N GLN A 65 1.72 -14.93 -16.12
CA GLN A 65 0.62 -15.57 -15.40
C GLN A 65 -0.68 -15.24 -16.13
N GLY A 66 -1.35 -16.27 -16.64
CA GLY A 66 -2.58 -16.12 -17.40
C GLY A 66 -3.68 -15.43 -16.57
N PRO A 67 -4.82 -15.09 -17.20
CA PRO A 67 -5.90 -14.35 -16.55
C PRO A 67 -6.33 -15.01 -15.23
N LEU A 68 -6.46 -14.20 -14.17
CA LEU A 68 -6.91 -14.69 -12.87
C LEU A 68 -8.35 -15.22 -12.99
N ASN A 69 -8.59 -16.46 -12.59
CA ASN A 69 -9.92 -17.07 -12.62
C ASN A 69 -10.48 -17.15 -11.19
N ILE A 70 -11.61 -16.48 -10.94
CA ILE A 70 -12.27 -16.50 -9.63
C ILE A 70 -13.58 -17.28 -9.70
N ARG A 71 -13.85 -18.05 -8.64
CA ARG A 71 -15.12 -18.75 -8.43
C ARG A 71 -15.91 -18.00 -7.38
N LEU A 72 -17.15 -17.63 -7.71
CA LEU A 72 -18.04 -16.93 -6.80
C LEU A 72 -19.16 -17.88 -6.35
N ASP A 73 -19.30 -18.05 -5.04
CA ASP A 73 -20.42 -18.78 -4.46
C ASP A 73 -21.61 -17.83 -4.30
N SER A 74 -22.79 -18.23 -4.76
CA SER A 74 -24.01 -17.43 -4.66
C SER A 74 -24.41 -17.10 -3.22
N SER A 75 -23.97 -17.90 -2.23
CA SER A 75 -24.16 -17.63 -0.80
C SER A 75 -23.34 -16.45 -0.28
N GLN A 76 -22.28 -16.06 -0.99
CA GLN A 76 -21.42 -14.91 -0.65
C GLN A 76 -21.90 -13.61 -1.32
N LYS A 77 -23.05 -13.63 -1.99
CA LYS A 77 -23.61 -12.45 -2.62
C LYS A 77 -23.94 -11.40 -1.57
N ILE A 78 -23.32 -10.22 -1.71
CA ILE A 78 -23.66 -9.05 -0.90
C ILE A 78 -25.10 -8.60 -1.17
N ASP A 79 -25.73 -8.04 -0.15
CA ASP A 79 -27.08 -7.49 -0.29
C ASP A 79 -27.07 -6.21 -1.14
N ALA A 80 -28.25 -5.84 -1.65
CA ALA A 80 -28.40 -4.71 -2.55
C ALA A 80 -28.08 -3.37 -1.87
N GLU A 81 -28.43 -3.20 -0.59
CA GLU A 81 -28.20 -1.97 0.17
C GLU A 81 -26.69 -1.75 0.36
N THR A 82 -25.96 -2.80 0.75
CA THR A 82 -24.49 -2.74 0.87
C THR A 82 -23.83 -2.47 -0.48
N SER A 83 -24.31 -3.08 -1.57
CA SER A 83 -23.78 -2.80 -2.92
C SER A 83 -23.98 -1.33 -3.31
N ASP A 84 -25.15 -0.77 -3.03
CA ASP A 84 -25.45 0.63 -3.34
C ASP A 84 -24.67 1.60 -2.46
N LEU A 85 -24.44 1.24 -1.19
CA LEU A 85 -23.55 1.98 -0.31
C LEU A 85 -22.11 2.01 -0.85
N ILE A 86 -21.58 0.85 -1.28
CA ILE A 86 -20.25 0.77 -1.89
C ILE A 86 -20.18 1.68 -3.12
N LYS A 87 -21.18 1.63 -4.02
CA LYS A 87 -21.22 2.51 -5.20
C LYS A 87 -21.23 3.99 -4.81
N ALA A 88 -22.02 4.35 -3.78
CA ALA A 88 -22.11 5.72 -3.30
C ALA A 88 -20.81 6.22 -2.65
N ILE A 89 -20.04 5.34 -2.01
CA ILE A 89 -18.70 5.66 -1.49
C ILE A 89 -17.72 5.84 -2.66
N MET A 90 -17.66 4.86 -3.56
CA MET A 90 -16.74 4.89 -4.71
C MET A 90 -16.97 6.11 -5.61
N SER A 91 -18.23 6.53 -5.81
CA SER A 91 -18.56 7.70 -6.62
C SER A 91 -18.03 9.02 -6.04
N LYS A 92 -17.70 9.06 -4.74
CA LYS A 92 -17.14 10.25 -4.08
C LYS A 92 -15.62 10.30 -4.17
N ILE A 93 -14.97 9.23 -4.63
CA ILE A 93 -13.52 9.16 -4.76
C ILE A 93 -13.15 9.81 -6.10
N GLU A 94 -12.58 11.00 -6.04
CA GLU A 94 -12.08 11.70 -7.23
C GLU A 94 -10.66 11.22 -7.54
N ILE A 95 -10.47 10.57 -8.69
CA ILE A 95 -9.14 10.21 -9.21
C ILE A 95 -8.77 11.21 -10.29
N SER A 96 -8.06 12.27 -9.90
CA SER A 96 -7.78 13.43 -10.76
C SER A 96 -6.65 13.20 -11.76
N ASN A 97 -5.73 12.27 -11.51
CA ASN A 97 -4.55 12.09 -12.35
C ASN A 97 -4.21 10.60 -12.52
N VAL A 98 -4.87 9.96 -13.49
CA VAL A 98 -4.56 8.59 -13.90
C VAL A 98 -3.33 8.62 -14.83
N PRO A 99 -2.23 7.93 -14.50
CA PRO A 99 -1.03 7.89 -15.36
C PRO A 99 -1.29 7.28 -16.74
N GLU A 100 -0.51 7.67 -17.76
CA GLU A 100 -0.65 7.15 -19.13
C GLU A 100 -0.40 5.64 -19.23
N TRP A 101 0.53 5.10 -18.43
CA TRP A 101 0.75 3.66 -18.37
C TRP A 101 -0.51 2.92 -17.89
N ALA A 102 -1.22 3.46 -16.89
CA ALA A 102 -2.41 2.84 -16.32
C ALA A 102 -3.58 2.85 -17.31
N LYS A 103 -3.70 3.90 -18.13
CA LYS A 103 -4.68 3.98 -19.22
C LYS A 103 -4.42 2.98 -20.35
N SER A 104 -3.16 2.56 -20.50
CA SER A 104 -2.72 1.68 -21.59
C SER A 104 -2.88 0.19 -21.26
N ILE A 105 -3.19 -0.16 -20.00
CA ILE A 105 -3.40 -1.55 -19.60
C ILE A 105 -4.78 -1.99 -20.08
N PRO A 106 -4.88 -3.02 -20.93
CA PRO A 106 -6.17 -3.53 -21.38
C PRO A 106 -6.92 -4.19 -20.20
N GLU A 107 -8.24 -4.05 -20.19
CA GLU A 107 -9.08 -4.61 -19.10
C GLU A 107 -8.85 -6.11 -18.88
N SER A 108 -8.67 -6.87 -19.96
CA SER A 108 -8.40 -8.31 -19.90
C SER A 108 -7.13 -8.70 -19.16
N SER A 109 -6.18 -7.77 -18.97
CA SER A 109 -4.91 -8.03 -18.28
C SER A 109 -5.03 -7.91 -16.76
N TRP A 110 -6.02 -7.20 -16.24
CA TRP A 110 -6.19 -7.00 -14.78
C TRP A 110 -7.55 -7.47 -14.25
N MET A 111 -8.55 -7.55 -15.12
CA MET A 111 -9.89 -7.99 -14.76
C MET A 111 -9.92 -9.53 -14.70
N PRO A 112 -10.28 -10.14 -13.56
CA PRO A 112 -10.38 -11.59 -13.46
C PRO A 112 -11.59 -12.16 -14.23
N ASN A 113 -11.44 -13.39 -14.71
CA ASN A 113 -12.53 -14.16 -15.29
C ASN A 113 -13.40 -14.74 -14.17
N VAL A 114 -14.70 -14.45 -14.23
CA VAL A 114 -15.69 -14.94 -13.27
C VAL A 114 -16.30 -16.25 -13.76
N GLN A 115 -16.09 -17.33 -13.01
CA GLN A 115 -16.76 -18.61 -13.25
C GLN A 115 -18.01 -18.69 -12.36
N ASN A 116 -19.20 -18.61 -12.96
CA ASN A 116 -20.47 -18.84 -12.27
C ASN A 116 -20.74 -20.35 -12.18
N HIS A 117 -21.13 -20.83 -11.01
CA HIS A 117 -21.58 -22.21 -10.76
C HIS A 117 -23.01 -22.22 -10.21
#